data_AF-A0AB34A9P5-F1
#
_entry.id   AF-A0AB34A9P5-F1
#
_cell.length_a   1.000
_cell.length_b   1.000
_cell.length_c   1.000
_cell.angle_alpha   90.00
_cell.angle_beta   90.00
_cell.angle_gamma   90.00
#
_symmetry.space_group_name_H-M   'P 1'
#
loop_
_entity.id
_entity.type
_entity.pdbx_description
1 polymer ?
#
loop_
_entity_poly.entity_id
_entity_poly.type
_entity_poly.pdbx_seq_one_letter_code
_entity_poly.pdbx_strand_id
1 'polypeptide(L)'
;MDKNTEIIESMKNLSTALNKYHSNTETAHYVQETLIELQKSKAVDFIGNFMYFLTKTAMLKRSEGVVLNETEDKLWHEVASYKDIGYKLFPGIGF
;
A
#
# COMPACT_ATOMS: atom_id res chain seq x y z
N MET A 1 6.19 -5.79 18.06
CA MET A 1 6.24 -4.69 17.10
C MET A 1 4.81 -4.23 16.87
N ASP A 2 4.56 -2.94 16.68
CA ASP A 2 3.20 -2.45 16.37
C ASP A 2 2.86 -2.84 14.92
N LYS A 3 1.64 -3.34 14.67
CA LYS A 3 1.20 -3.76 13.33
C LYS A 3 1.29 -2.63 12.30
N ASN A 4 1.09 -1.39 12.71
CA ASN A 4 1.24 -0.23 11.83
C ASN A 4 2.70 -0.04 11.42
N THR A 5 3.66 -0.34 12.31
CA THR A 5 5.09 -0.31 11.96
C THR A 5 5.43 -1.37 10.93
N GLU A 6 4.92 -2.59 11.07
CA GLU A 6 5.11 -3.66 10.08
C GLU A 6 4.56 -3.26 8.70
N ILE A 7 3.34 -2.68 8.67
CA ILE A 7 2.73 -2.18 7.43
C ILE A 7 3.58 -1.06 6.81
N ILE A 8 4.05 -0.10 7.61
CA ILE A 8 4.90 1.00 7.12
C ILE A 8 6.21 0.46 6.53
N GLU A 9 6.84 -0.53 7.17
CA GLU A 9 8.07 -1.15 6.66
C GLU A 9 7.84 -1.88 5.33
N SER A 10 6.80 -2.71 5.24
CA SER A 10 6.43 -3.39 3.98
C SER A 10 6.12 -2.37 2.86
N MET A 11 5.38 -1.30 3.17
CA MET A 11 5.09 -0.23 2.21
C MET A 11 6.34 0.54 1.78
N LYS A 12 7.31 0.75 2.68
CA LYS A 12 8.59 1.38 2.34
C LYS A 12 9.39 0.52 1.36
N ASN A 13 9.40 -0.80 1.56
CA ASN A 13 10.06 -1.72 0.64
C ASN A 13 9.39 -1.69 -0.74
N LEU A 14 8.06 -1.75 -0.80
CA LEU A 14 7.29 -1.63 -2.03
C LEU A 14 7.55 -0.30 -2.75
N SER A 15 7.48 0.82 -2.01
CA SER A 15 7.74 2.16 -2.55
C SER A 15 9.14 2.25 -3.16
N THR A 16 10.14 1.69 -2.47
CA THR A 16 11.53 1.66 -2.96
C THR A 16 11.66 0.85 -4.24
N ALA A 17 11.02 -0.32 -4.31
CA ALA A 17 11.05 -1.17 -5.50
C ALA A 17 10.38 -0.49 -6.70
N LEU A 18 9.17 0.04 -6.51
CA LEU A 18 8.43 0.73 -7.57
C LEU A 18 9.17 1.98 -8.06
N ASN A 19 9.76 2.77 -7.16
CA ASN A 19 10.56 3.93 -7.54
C ASN A 19 11.89 3.55 -8.21
N LYS A 20 12.33 2.29 -8.14
CA LYS A 20 13.52 1.83 -8.85
C LYS A 20 13.21 1.48 -10.31
N TYR A 21 12.07 0.85 -10.58
CA TYR A 21 11.76 0.31 -11.91
C TYR A 21 10.63 1.06 -12.66
N HIS A 22 9.76 1.77 -11.93
CA HIS A 22 8.58 2.46 -12.44
C HIS A 22 8.48 3.91 -11.90
N SER A 23 9.62 4.58 -11.70
CA SER A 23 9.71 5.92 -11.07
C SER A 23 8.91 7.03 -11.77
N ASN A 24 8.54 6.81 -13.03
CA ASN A 24 7.78 7.74 -13.86
C ASN A 24 6.26 7.47 -13.85
N THR A 25 5.80 6.53 -13.03
CA THR A 25 4.39 6.14 -12.94
C THR A 25 3.69 6.85 -11.78
N GLU A 26 2.42 7.19 -11.99
CA GLU A 26 1.54 7.71 -10.95
C GLU A 26 1.41 6.69 -9.81
N THR A 27 1.43 5.39 -10.11
CA THR A 27 1.47 4.32 -9.12
C THR A 27 2.66 4.46 -8.16
N ALA A 28 3.88 4.67 -8.66
CA ALA A 28 5.07 4.80 -7.82
C ALA A 28 5.02 6.08 -6.94
N HIS A 29 4.55 7.18 -7.53
CA HIS A 29 4.35 8.44 -6.81
C HIS A 29 3.28 8.32 -5.72
N TYR A 30 2.11 7.77 -6.05
CA TYR A 30 1.01 7.58 -5.10
C TYR A 30 1.40 6.70 -3.91
N VAL A 31 2.15 5.61 -4.15
CA VAL A 31 2.65 4.74 -3.08
C VAL A 31 3.61 5.48 -2.16
N GLN A 32 4.47 6.33 -2.72
CA GLN A 32 5.41 7.14 -1.94
C GLN A 32 4.68 8.21 -1.09
N GLU A 33 3.73 8.93 -1.68
CA GLU A 33 2.93 9.95 -0.99
C GLU A 33 2.12 9.33 0.15
N THR A 34 1.42 8.23 -0.14
CA THR A 34 0.59 7.55 0.87
C THR A 34 1.44 6.99 2.01
N LEU A 35 2.67 6.51 1.75
CA LEU A 35 3.59 6.10 2.81
C LEU A 35 3.90 7.26 3.77
N ILE A 36 4.14 8.47 3.24
CA ILE A 36 4.40 9.67 4.05
C ILE A 36 3.17 10.05 4.88
N GLU A 37 1.97 9.91 4.33
CA GLU A 37 0.72 10.18 5.05
C GLU A 37 0.47 9.17 6.19
N LEU A 38 0.67 7.88 5.92
CA LEU A 38 0.50 6.82 6.91
C LEU A 38 1.50 6.94 8.08
N GLN A 39 2.74 7.37 7.80
CA GLN A 39 3.74 7.65 8.84
C GLN A 39 3.34 8.80 9.79
N LYS A 40 2.46 9.71 9.34
CA LYS A 40 1.96 10.84 10.13
C LYS A 40 0.59 10.57 10.76
N SER A 41 -0.07 9.49 10.36
CA SER A 41 -1.46 9.19 10.74
C SER A 41 -1.57 8.67 12.17
N LYS A 42 -2.65 9.04 12.86
CA LYS A 42 -3.05 8.42 14.13
C LYS A 42 -3.68 7.06 13.86
N ALA A 43 -3.69 6.17 14.86
CA ALA A 43 -4.07 4.76 14.70
C ALA A 43 -5.47 4.53 14.06
N VAL A 44 -6.45 5.40 14.32
CA VAL A 44 -7.82 5.24 13.77
C VAL A 44 -7.86 5.58 12.27
N ASP A 45 -7.16 6.62 11.85
CA ASP A 45 -7.11 7.05 10.44
C ASP A 45 -6.22 6.13 9.59
N PHE A 46 -5.25 5.48 10.23
CA PHE A 46 -4.27 4.61 9.57
C PHE A 46 -4.92 3.48 8.77
N ILE A 47 -5.85 2.74 9.37
CA ILE A 47 -6.47 1.58 8.72
C ILE A 47 -7.38 1.99 7.56
N GLY A 48 -8.14 3.09 7.73
CA GLY A 48 -8.98 3.63 6.65
C GLY A 48 -8.14 4.07 5.45
N ASN A 49 -7.08 4.85 5.71
CA ASN A 49 -6.14 5.31 4.69
C ASN A 49 -5.44 4.13 4.00
N PHE A 50 -5.06 3.09 4.76
CA PHE A 50 -4.43 1.89 4.22
C PHE A 50 -5.36 1.06 3.32
N MET A 51 -6.63 0.89 3.69
CA MET A 51 -7.60 0.17 2.85
C MET A 51 -7.91 0.93 1.56
N TYR A 52 -8.01 2.26 1.64
CA TYR A 52 -8.16 3.11 0.47
C TYR A 52 -6.92 3.04 -0.43
N PHE A 53 -5.72 3.08 0.15
CA PHE A 53 -4.45 2.90 -0.55
C PHE A 53 -4.41 1.61 -1.37
N LEU A 54 -4.79 0.46 -0.80
CA LEU A 54 -4.78 -0.82 -1.52
C LEU A 54 -5.69 -0.77 -2.75
N THR A 55 -6.88 -0.20 -2.59
CA THR A 55 -7.88 -0.09 -3.66
C THR A 55 -7.39 0.85 -4.77
N LYS A 56 -6.94 2.05 -4.40
CA LYS A 56 -6.50 3.07 -5.35
C LYS A 56 -5.24 2.65 -6.10
N THR A 57 -4.25 2.07 -5.41
CA THR A 57 -3.01 1.58 -6.04
C THR A 57 -3.29 0.45 -7.02
N ALA A 58 -4.17 -0.49 -6.69
CA ALA A 58 -4.56 -1.56 -7.62
C ALA A 58 -5.23 -1.02 -8.89
N MET A 59 -6.07 0.01 -8.76
CA MET A 59 -6.69 0.68 -9.90
C MET A 59 -5.66 1.43 -10.76
N LEU A 60 -4.79 2.25 -10.15
CA LEU A 60 -3.75 3.01 -10.85
C LEU A 60 -2.81 2.08 -11.63
N LYS A 61 -2.28 1.06 -10.95
CA LYS A 61 -1.38 0.06 -11.55
C LYS A 61 -1.99 -0.58 -12.79
N ARG A 62 -3.30 -0.91 -12.74
CA ARG A 62 -4.03 -1.48 -13.87
C ARG A 62 -4.25 -0.46 -14.99
N SER A 63 -4.61 0.78 -14.64
CA SER A 63 -4.85 1.86 -15.60
C SER A 63 -3.59 2.23 -16.38
N GLU A 64 -2.45 2.27 -15.72
CA GLU A 64 -1.15 2.60 -16.31
C GLU A 64 -0.50 1.41 -17.04
N GLY A 65 -1.06 0.20 -16.91
CA GLY A 65 -0.47 -1.01 -17.47
C GLY A 65 0.87 -1.40 -16.81
N VAL A 66 1.07 -1.03 -15.54
CA VAL A 66 2.29 -1.36 -14.79
C VAL A 66 2.35 -2.86 -14.54
N VAL A 67 3.35 -3.50 -15.14
CA VAL A 67 3.67 -4.91 -14.94
C VAL A 67 4.72 -5.03 -13.85
N LEU A 68 4.32 -5.60 -12.72
CA LEU A 68 5.23 -5.83 -11.59
C LEU A 68 6.22 -6.94 -11.94
N ASN A 69 7.48 -6.74 -11.59
CA ASN A 69 8.46 -7.82 -11.58
C ASN A 69 8.28 -8.73 -10.36
N GLU A 70 9.00 -9.85 -10.30
CA GLU A 70 8.88 -10.82 -9.21
C GLU A 70 9.12 -10.24 -7.81
N THR A 71 9.99 -9.23 -7.69
CA THR A 71 10.27 -8.59 -6.39
C THR A 71 9.13 -7.68 -5.98
N GLU A 72 8.65 -6.85 -6.90
CA GLU A 72 7.53 -5.95 -6.65
C GLU A 72 6.23 -6.70 -6.37
N ASP A 73 6.00 -7.80 -7.08
CA ASP A 73 4.82 -8.63 -6.88
C ASP A 73 4.80 -9.30 -5.50
N LYS A 74 5.95 -9.80 -5.03
CA LYS A 74 6.09 -10.33 -3.65
C LYS A 74 5.80 -9.25 -2.61
N LEU A 75 6.39 -8.07 -2.78
CA LEU A 75 6.19 -6.93 -1.87
C LEU A 75 4.74 -6.43 -1.90
N TRP A 76 4.12 -6.41 -3.07
CA TRP A 76 2.71 -6.05 -3.22
C TRP A 76 1.80 -7.06 -2.50
N HIS A 77 2.03 -8.36 -2.66
CA HIS A 77 1.26 -9.39 -1.96
C HIS A 77 1.46 -9.33 -0.44
N GLU A 78 2.68 -9.06 0.03
CA GLU A 78 2.96 -8.84 1.45
C GLU A 78 2.15 -7.67 2.00
N VAL A 79 2.20 -6.51 1.33
CA VAL A 79 1.41 -5.33 1.72
C VAL A 79 -0.09 -5.64 1.66
N ALA A 80 -0.57 -6.27 0.60
CA ALA A 80 -1.99 -6.61 0.45
C ALA A 80 -2.49 -7.64 1.48
N SER A 81 -1.61 -8.49 2.04
CA SER A 81 -1.98 -9.46 3.07
C SER A 81 -2.49 -8.81 4.36
N TYR A 82 -2.07 -7.56 4.63
CA TYR A 82 -2.55 -6.79 5.77
C TYR A 82 -4.01 -6.31 5.61
N LYS A 83 -4.64 -6.50 4.43
CA LYS A 83 -6.06 -6.22 4.22
C LYS A 83 -6.95 -6.97 5.21
N ASP A 84 -6.55 -8.17 5.61
CA ASP A 84 -7.26 -8.97 6.62
C ASP A 84 -7.28 -8.31 8.01
N ILE A 85 -6.31 -7.44 8.32
CA ILE A 85 -6.31 -6.63 9.54
C ILE A 85 -7.41 -5.57 9.44
N GLY A 86 -7.52 -4.90 8.30
CA GLY A 86 -8.57 -3.91 8.05
C GLY A 86 -9.97 -4.51 8.20
N TYR A 87 -10.21 -5.69 7.62
CA TYR A 87 -11.50 -6.38 7.75
C TYR A 87 -11.81 -6.84 9.18
N LYS A 88 -10.80 -7.26 9.96
CA LYS A 88 -11.01 -7.63 11.37
C LYS A 88 -11.34 -6.43 12.25
N LEU A 89 -10.80 -5.25 11.93
CA LEU A 89 -11.03 -4.03 12.69
C LEU A 89 -12.32 -3.31 12.27
N PHE A 90 -12.73 -3.45 11.01
CA PHE A 90 -13.94 -2.84 10.47
C PHE A 90 -14.75 -3.83 9.61
N PRO A 91 -15.45 -4.79 10.23
CA PRO A 91 -16.17 -5.85 9.52
C PRO A 91 -17.38 -5.37 8.69
N GLY A 92 -17.73 -4.08 8.74
CA GLY A 92 -18.88 -3.50 8.05
C GLY A 92 -18.55 -2.68 6.80
N ILE A 93 -17.28 -2.50 6.44
CA ILE A 93 -16.90 -1.77 5.21
C ILE A 93 -16.93 -2.76 4.05
N GLY A 94 -18.14 -3.06 3.59
CA GLY A 94 -18.34 -3.75 2.31
C GLY A 94 -17.84 -2.85 1.18
N PHE A 95 -16.84 -3.32 0.45
CA PHE A 95 -16.47 -2.81 -0.87
C PHE A 95 -17.19 -3.63 -1.93
#